data_AF-A0A497YUY6-F1
#
_entry.id   AF-A0A497YUY6-F1
#
_cell.length_a   1.000
_cell.length_b   1.000
_cell.length_c   1.000
_cell.angle_alpha   90.00
_cell.angle_beta   90.00
_cell.angle_gamma   90.00
#
_symmetry.space_group_name_H-M   'P 1'
#
loop_
_entity.id
_entity.type
_entity.pdbx_description
1 polymer ?
#
loop_
_entity_poly.entity_id
_entity_poly.type
_entity_poly.pdbx_seq_one_letter_code
_entity_poly.pdbx_strand_id
1 'polypeptide(L)'
;MTRWISLGALLALAACDVPQSPVVTGPDGQTRIQINTAGLTCYETRCLDINPSTRSVRSVGSRTIRIPANIDISGGTISPDDFKQLGTAALLAGGAGSAGDR
;
A
#
# COMPACT_ATOMS: atom_id res chain seq x y z
N MET A 1 37.60 25.31 -32.13
CA MET A 1 36.26 24.70 -32.24
C MET A 1 36.41 23.20 -32.05
N THR A 2 35.71 22.61 -31.07
CA THR A 2 34.96 21.33 -31.16
C THR A 2 34.27 21.11 -29.81
N ARG A 3 32.94 20.99 -29.83
CA ARG A 3 32.04 20.77 -28.68
C ARG A 3 31.98 19.27 -28.39
N TRP A 4 32.19 18.84 -27.15
CA TRP A 4 31.88 17.50 -26.66
C TRP A 4 30.98 17.68 -25.44
N ILE A 5 29.68 17.88 -25.69
CA ILE A 5 28.63 16.88 -25.47
C ILE A 5 28.63 16.41 -24.00
N SER A 6 27.89 17.16 -23.21
CA SER A 6 27.40 16.82 -21.88
C SER A 6 26.57 15.53 -21.97
N LEU A 7 27.19 14.39 -21.74
CA LEU A 7 26.51 13.10 -21.60
C LEU A 7 26.59 12.72 -20.12
N GLY A 8 25.45 12.56 -19.45
CA GLY A 8 25.45 11.94 -18.12
C GLY A 8 24.29 12.28 -17.19
N ALA A 9 23.30 13.06 -17.60
CA ALA A 9 22.14 13.36 -16.76
C ALA A 9 20.86 12.95 -17.48
N LEU A 10 20.55 11.65 -17.46
CA LEU A 10 19.21 11.08 -17.74
C LEU A 10 19.21 9.61 -17.25
N LEU A 11 19.57 9.41 -15.97
CA LEU A 11 19.16 8.21 -15.24
C LEU A 11 17.67 8.39 -14.93
N ALA A 12 16.84 7.87 -15.85
CA ALA A 12 15.41 7.83 -15.72
C ALA A 12 15.02 7.12 -14.42
N LEU A 13 14.26 7.81 -13.58
CA LEU A 13 13.59 7.25 -12.42
C LEU A 13 12.59 6.19 -12.90
N ALA A 14 13.02 4.93 -12.95
CA ALA A 14 12.09 3.80 -12.88
C ALA A 14 11.53 3.72 -11.46
N ALA A 15 10.70 4.70 -11.08
CA ALA A 15 9.84 4.56 -9.92
C ALA A 15 8.81 3.50 -10.29
N CYS A 16 8.80 2.39 -9.56
CA CYS A 16 7.87 1.29 -9.76
C CYS A 16 6.43 1.84 -9.75
N ASP A 17 5.79 1.91 -10.92
CA ASP A 17 4.39 2.30 -11.08
C ASP A 17 3.53 1.12 -10.59
N VAL A 18 3.43 0.96 -9.27
CA VAL A 18 2.57 -0.09 -8.69
C VAL A 18 1.12 0.34 -8.93
N PRO A 19 0.29 -0.48 -9.61
CA PRO A 19 -1.07 -0.10 -9.97
C PRO A 19 -1.85 0.35 -8.73
N GLN A 20 -2.36 1.59 -8.76
CA GLN A 20 -3.24 2.09 -7.71
C GLN A 20 -4.56 1.32 -7.73
N SER A 21 -5.05 0.99 -6.54
CA SER A 21 -6.32 0.30 -6.37
C SER A 21 -7.49 1.22 -6.73
N PRO A 22 -8.52 0.71 -7.42
CA PRO A 22 -9.67 1.51 -7.81
C PRO A 22 -10.33 2.17 -6.61
N VAL A 23 -10.67 3.44 -6.76
CA VAL A 23 -11.48 4.18 -5.79
C VAL A 23 -12.90 4.26 -6.34
N VAL A 24 -13.85 3.76 -5.57
CA VAL A 24 -15.27 3.71 -5.93
C VAL A 24 -16.10 4.53 -4.95
N THR A 25 -17.15 5.16 -5.45
CA THR A 25 -18.17 5.79 -4.60
C THR A 25 -19.21 4.74 -4.27
N GLY A 26 -19.39 4.45 -2.98
CA GLY A 26 -20.40 3.48 -2.57
C GLY A 26 -21.83 4.05 -2.58
N PRO A 27 -22.82 3.21 -2.26
CA PRO A 27 -24.24 3.55 -2.38
C PRO A 27 -24.71 4.66 -1.41
N ASP A 28 -23.95 4.88 -0.34
CA ASP A 28 -24.12 5.96 0.64
C ASP A 28 -23.37 7.25 0.26
N GLY A 29 -22.78 7.32 -0.93
CA GLY A 29 -21.99 8.47 -1.40
C GLY A 29 -20.56 8.53 -0.85
N GLN A 30 -20.14 7.55 -0.03
CA GLN A 30 -18.80 7.56 0.56
C GLN A 30 -17.74 6.99 -0.38
N THR A 31 -16.56 7.59 -0.34
CA THR A 31 -15.37 7.11 -1.05
C THR A 31 -14.85 5.82 -0.41
N ARG A 32 -14.60 4.80 -1.23
CA ARG A 32 -14.05 3.51 -0.80
C ARG A 32 -12.96 3.04 -1.76
N ILE A 33 -11.93 2.40 -1.23
CA ILE A 33 -10.85 1.78 -1.98
C ILE A 33 -11.20 0.31 -2.18
N GLN A 34 -11.13 -0.17 -3.41
CA GLN A 34 -11.33 -1.59 -3.71
C GLN A 34 -10.12 -2.40 -3.25
N ILE A 35 -10.36 -3.41 -2.43
CA ILE A 35 -9.30 -4.30 -1.94
C ILE A 35 -8.92 -5.26 -3.06
N ASN A 36 -7.64 -5.31 -3.39
CA ASN A 36 -7.11 -6.31 -4.31
C ASN A 36 -6.85 -7.62 -3.55
N THR A 37 -7.61 -8.67 -3.84
CA THR A 37 -7.45 -10.00 -3.20
C THR A 37 -6.37 -10.86 -3.86
N ALA A 38 -5.87 -10.45 -5.03
CA ALA A 38 -4.84 -11.17 -5.80
C ALA A 38 -3.45 -10.50 -5.69
N GLY A 39 -3.32 -9.42 -4.91
CA GLY A 39 -2.07 -8.68 -4.79
C GLY A 39 -2.17 -7.52 -3.80
N LEU A 40 -1.26 -6.56 -3.93
CA LEU A 40 -1.25 -5.39 -3.04
C LEU A 40 -2.41 -4.45 -3.36
N THR A 41 -3.04 -3.96 -2.31
CA THR A 41 -3.93 -2.80 -2.36
C THR A 41 -3.08 -1.56 -2.17
N CYS A 42 -2.88 -0.79 -3.24
CA CYS A 42 -2.07 0.42 -3.23
C CYS A 42 -2.96 1.66 -3.31
N TYR A 43 -2.77 2.58 -2.39
CA TYR A 43 -3.49 3.84 -2.36
C TYR A 43 -2.58 4.97 -1.88
N GLU A 44 -2.51 6.04 -2.66
CA GLU A 44 -1.56 7.14 -2.49
C GLU A 44 -0.11 6.58 -2.47
N THR A 45 0.61 6.77 -1.38
CA THR A 45 2.02 6.37 -1.22
C THR A 45 2.20 5.06 -0.48
N ARG A 46 1.11 4.31 -0.22
CA ARG A 46 1.13 3.10 0.62
C ARG A 46 0.56 1.91 -0.14
N CYS A 47 1.20 0.76 0.04
CA CYS A 47 0.73 -0.52 -0.48
C CYS A 47 0.62 -1.54 0.64
N LEU A 48 -0.57 -2.10 0.81
CA LEU A 48 -0.88 -3.08 1.85
C LEU A 48 -1.37 -4.37 1.21
N ASP A 49 -0.85 -5.50 1.67
CA ASP A 49 -1.42 -6.81 1.43
C ASP A 49 -2.57 -6.99 2.43
N ILE A 50 -3.81 -6.90 1.95
CA ILE A 50 -5.03 -7.01 2.74
C ILE A 50 -5.73 -8.30 2.34
N ASN A 51 -5.91 -9.20 3.29
CA ASN A 51 -6.68 -10.42 3.10
C ASN A 51 -8.00 -10.34 3.88
N PRO A 52 -9.14 -10.09 3.20
CA PRO A 52 -10.44 -10.02 3.85
C PRO A 52 -10.87 -11.34 4.50
N SER A 53 -10.53 -12.48 3.87
CA SER A 53 -10.93 -13.82 4.32
C SER A 53 -10.32 -14.17 5.68
N THR A 54 -9.06 -13.80 5.90
CA THR A 54 -8.35 -14.04 7.19
C THR A 54 -8.36 -12.82 8.11
N ARG A 55 -8.94 -11.69 7.67
CA ARG A 55 -8.87 -10.38 8.33
C ARG A 55 -7.44 -10.03 8.75
N SER A 56 -6.49 -10.16 7.83
CA SER A 56 -5.08 -9.84 8.08
C SER A 56 -4.57 -8.79 7.12
N VAL A 57 -3.65 -7.95 7.59
CA VAL A 57 -2.98 -6.92 6.80
C VAL A 57 -1.49 -6.95 7.02
N ARG A 58 -0.73 -6.67 5.97
CA ARG A 58 0.73 -6.55 6.01
C ARG A 58 1.18 -5.40 5.13
N SER A 59 2.09 -4.58 5.65
CA SER A 59 2.86 -3.64 4.82
C SER A 59 4.05 -4.38 4.20
N VAL A 60 4.44 -3.99 2.98
CA VAL A 60 5.63 -4.53 2.33
C VAL A 60 6.83 -4.37 3.26
N GLY A 61 7.55 -5.47 3.52
CA GLY A 61 8.69 -5.50 4.44
C GLY A 61 8.35 -5.58 5.94
N SER A 62 7.06 -5.61 6.32
CA SER A 62 6.62 -5.69 7.72
C SER A 62 6.01 -7.06 8.07
N ARG A 63 5.69 -7.26 9.36
CA ARG A 63 4.96 -8.45 9.82
C ARG A 63 3.47 -8.34 9.49
N THR A 64 2.83 -9.50 9.30
CA THR A 64 1.37 -9.57 9.18
C THR A 64 0.73 -9.33 10.53
N ILE A 65 -0.26 -8.44 10.58
CA ILE A 65 -1.11 -8.20 11.75
C ILE A 65 -2.56 -8.51 11.43
N ARG A 66 -3.35 -8.67 12.49
CA ARG A 66 -4.80 -8.81 12.39
C ARG A 66 -5.44 -7.42 12.20
N ILE A 67 -6.40 -7.34 11.29
CA ILE A 67 -7.22 -6.15 11.08
C ILE A 67 -8.16 -5.99 12.29
N PRO A 68 -8.14 -4.83 12.96
CA PRO A 68 -9.05 -4.53 14.06
C PRO A 68 -10.52 -4.80 13.71
N ALA A 69 -11.31 -5.23 14.71
CA ALA A 69 -12.71 -5.60 14.50
C ALA A 69 -13.59 -4.40 14.10
N ASN A 70 -13.19 -3.18 14.46
CA ASN A 70 -13.91 -1.94 14.13
C ASN A 70 -13.70 -1.47 12.69
N ILE A 71 -12.81 -2.10 11.92
CA ILE A 71 -12.58 -1.77 10.51
C ILE A 71 -13.40 -2.72 9.64
N ASP A 72 -14.28 -2.15 8.81
CA ASP A 72 -15.09 -2.92 7.88
C ASP A 72 -14.36 -3.11 6.54
N ILE A 73 -14.25 -4.36 6.14
CA ILE A 73 -13.68 -4.83 4.88
C ILE A 73 -14.56 -5.89 4.21
N SER A 74 -15.75 -6.14 4.77
CA SER A 74 -16.63 -7.25 4.37
C SER A 74 -17.14 -7.10 2.94
N GLY A 75 -17.28 -5.86 2.46
CA GLY A 75 -17.65 -5.54 1.08
C GLY A 75 -16.53 -5.64 0.05
N GLY A 76 -15.34 -6.14 0.42
CA GLY A 76 -14.16 -6.12 -0.48
C GLY A 76 -13.65 -4.71 -0.76
N THR A 77 -14.02 -3.76 0.09
CA THR A 77 -13.62 -2.36 0.01
C THR A 77 -13.27 -1.85 1.40
N ILE A 78 -12.45 -0.82 1.48
CA ILE A 78 -12.05 -0.18 2.73
C ILE A 78 -12.13 1.35 2.59
N SER A 79 -12.46 2.07 3.67
CA SER A 79 -12.43 3.53 3.62
C SER A 79 -10.97 4.05 3.52
N PRO A 80 -10.73 5.23 2.91
CA PRO A 80 -9.40 5.83 2.87
C PRO A 80 -8.79 6.05 4.26
N ASP A 81 -9.60 6.43 5.24
CA ASP A 81 -9.13 6.66 6.61
C ASP A 81 -8.74 5.36 7.32
N ASP A 82 -9.56 4.31 7.19
CA ASP A 82 -9.23 2.99 7.71
C ASP A 82 -7.99 2.41 7.05
N PHE A 83 -7.83 2.61 5.73
CA PHE A 83 -6.64 2.18 5.00
C PHE A 83 -5.38 2.87 5.53
N LYS A 84 -5.43 4.18 5.78
CA LYS A 84 -4.33 4.94 6.38
C LYS A 84 -4.01 4.46 7.79
N GLN A 85 -5.03 4.23 8.62
CA GLN A 85 -4.89 3.69 9.96
C GLN A 85 -4.25 2.30 9.94
N LEU A 86 -4.72 1.39 9.07
CA LEU A 86 -4.13 0.06 8.90
C LEU A 86 -2.68 0.14 8.43
N GLY A 87 -2.36 1.03 7.51
CA GLY A 87 -0.99 1.20 7.05
C GLY A 87 -0.08 1.63 8.19
N THR A 88 -0.53 2.56 9.04
CA THR A 88 0.23 2.96 10.24
C THR A 88 0.37 1.81 11.23
N ALA A 89 -0.68 1.05 11.50
CA ALA A 89 -0.62 -0.11 12.38
C ALA A 89 0.32 -1.21 11.85
N ALA A 90 0.28 -1.50 10.55
CA ALA A 90 1.14 -2.49 9.89
C ALA A 90 2.61 -2.04 9.87
N LEU A 91 2.87 -0.75 9.65
CA LEU A 91 4.22 -0.17 9.76
C LEU A 91 4.75 -0.23 11.19
N LEU A 92 3.93 0.10 12.19
CA LEU A 92 4.29 0.02 13.60
C LEU A 92 4.56 -1.43 14.04
N ALA A 93 3.79 -2.38 13.53
CA ALA A 93 4.07 -3.80 13.74
C ALA A 93 5.36 -4.28 13.03
N GLY A 94 5.92 -3.44 12.15
CA GLY A 94 7.22 -3.60 11.50
C GLY A 94 8.36 -2.77 12.10
N GLY A 95 8.14 -1.88 13.08
CA GLY A 95 9.20 -1.10 13.75
C GLY A 95 9.49 -1.65 15.15
N ALA A 96 10.70 -2.02 15.57
CA ALA A 96 12.05 -1.69 15.09
C ALA A 96 12.98 -2.92 15.14
N GLY A 97 13.88 -3.08 14.16
CA GLY A 97 15.13 -3.83 14.34
C GLY A 97 15.11 -5.37 14.28
N SER A 98 14.48 -6.01 13.27
CA SER A 98 14.69 -7.45 13.03
C SER A 98 14.60 -7.83 11.55
N ALA A 99 15.50 -7.26 10.76
CA ALA A 99 16.13 -7.96 9.66
C ALA A 99 17.61 -7.57 9.71
N GLY A 100 18.28 -8.02 10.77
CA GLY A 100 19.73 -8.13 10.75
C GLY A 100 20.12 -9.22 9.75
N ASP A 101 21.29 -9.02 9.13
CA ASP A 101 22.13 -9.99 8.43
C ASP A 101 21.50 -11.37 8.18
N ARG A 102 21.32 -11.69 6.90
CA ARG A 102 21.81 -12.95 6.32
C ARG A 102 21.93 -12.85 4.82
#